data_AF-A0A2I1HK42-F1
#
_entry.id   AF-A0A2I1HK42-F1
#
_cell.length_a   1.000
_cell.length_b   1.000
_cell.length_c   1.000
_cell.angle_alpha   90.00
_cell.angle_beta   90.00
_cell.angle_gamma   90.00
#
_symmetry.space_group_name_H-M   'P 1'
#
loop_
_entity.id
_entity.type
_entity.pdbx_description
1 polymer ?
#
loop_
_entity_poly.entity_id
_entity_poly.type
_entity_poly.pdbx_seq_one_letter_code
_entity_poly.pdbx_strand_id
1 'polypeptide(L)'
;MPESKDKIDQIFNRIAVAEKDTMDWIVFYRQKWVISSLNKCISNIDDTTWLTSPNNTNTAEAAHALVNRREKNLKIVTVILLGQRLDKEKFSIIKIHKSYNIPNRGRDKGPITRNVQSNKQNLNLNFNELEYRERELALKEREILFKRT
;
A
#
# COMPACT_ATOMS: atom_id res chain seq x y z
N MET A 1 29.23 1.53 -11.47
CA MET A 1 28.99 1.94 -12.88
C MET A 1 27.74 1.21 -13.36
N PRO A 2 26.69 1.91 -13.83
CA PRO A 2 25.51 1.28 -14.41
C PRO A 2 25.91 0.29 -15.52
N GLU A 3 25.42 -0.95 -15.47
CA GLU A 3 25.70 -1.94 -16.52
C GLU A 3 24.98 -1.56 -17.82
N SER A 4 25.71 -1.43 -18.92
CA SER A 4 25.11 -1.07 -20.22
C SER A 4 24.09 -2.14 -20.66
N LYS A 5 23.13 -1.72 -21.49
CA LYS A 5 22.12 -2.62 -22.06
C LYS A 5 22.74 -3.89 -22.68
N ASP A 6 23.86 -3.73 -23.37
CA ASP A 6 24.59 -4.84 -23.99
C ASP A 6 25.15 -5.85 -22.98
N LYS A 7 25.58 -5.39 -21.79
CA LYS A 7 26.01 -6.29 -20.71
C LYS A 7 24.85 -7.12 -20.18
N ILE A 8 23.67 -6.52 -20.05
CA ILE A 8 22.46 -7.22 -19.61
C ILE A 8 22.04 -8.27 -20.64
N ASP A 9 22.08 -7.95 -21.93
CA ASP A 9 21.82 -8.92 -22.99
C ASP A 9 22.84 -10.07 -22.99
N GLN A 10 24.12 -9.79 -22.73
CA GLN A 10 25.15 -10.83 -22.57
C GLN A 10 24.86 -11.76 -21.36
N ILE A 11 24.35 -11.23 -20.25
CA ILE A 11 23.97 -12.04 -19.08
C ILE A 11 22.85 -13.01 -19.45
N PHE A 12 21.78 -12.53 -20.11
CA PHE A 12 20.69 -13.42 -20.55
C PHE A 12 21.18 -14.49 -21.52
N ASN A 13 22.08 -14.14 -22.44
CA ASN A 13 22.64 -15.11 -23.38
C ASN A 13 23.52 -16.16 -22.69
N ARG A 14 24.27 -15.79 -21.64
CA ARG A 14 25.03 -16.74 -20.83
C ARG A 14 24.12 -17.70 -20.05
N ILE A 15 23.03 -17.20 -19.48
CA ILE A 15 22.04 -18.03 -18.75
C ILE A 15 21.37 -19.01 -19.71
N ALA A 16 21.00 -18.56 -20.91
CA ALA A 16 20.38 -19.41 -21.94
C ALA A 16 21.27 -20.60 -22.36
N VAL A 17 22.59 -20.43 -22.30
CA VAL A 17 23.57 -21.45 -22.67
C VAL A 17 23.91 -22.37 -21.49
N ALA A 18 23.89 -21.84 -20.27
CA ALA A 18 24.33 -22.56 -19.07
C ALA A 18 23.26 -23.52 -18.51
N GLU A 19 21.98 -23.18 -18.62
CA GLU A 19 20.89 -23.94 -18.00
C GLU A 19 19.89 -24.47 -19.04
N LYS A 20 19.49 -25.73 -18.88
CA LYS A 20 18.39 -26.32 -19.65
C LYS A 20 17.05 -25.88 -19.04
N ASP A 21 16.09 -25.51 -19.88
CA ASP A 21 14.73 -25.07 -19.50
C ASP A 21 14.60 -23.65 -18.88
N THR A 22 15.58 -22.77 -19.07
CA THR A 22 15.48 -21.35 -18.67
C THR A 22 14.80 -20.44 -19.69
N MET A 23 14.40 -20.94 -20.87
CA MET A 23 13.85 -20.09 -21.92
C MET A 23 12.58 -19.36 -21.50
N ASP A 24 11.67 -20.01 -20.77
CA ASP A 24 10.44 -19.37 -20.28
C ASP A 24 10.76 -18.23 -19.29
N TRP A 25 11.77 -18.44 -18.44
CA TRP A 25 12.26 -17.43 -17.51
C TRP A 25 12.89 -16.24 -18.25
N ILE A 26 13.73 -16.51 -19.25
CA ILE A 26 14.36 -15.47 -20.06
C ILE A 26 13.31 -14.67 -20.83
N VAL A 27 12.31 -15.33 -21.41
CA VAL A 27 11.20 -14.67 -22.13
C VAL A 27 10.40 -13.77 -21.18
N PHE A 28 10.12 -14.23 -19.96
CA PHE A 28 9.44 -13.43 -18.94
C PHE A 28 10.26 -12.20 -18.53
N TYR A 29 11.53 -12.38 -18.18
CA TYR A 29 12.38 -11.28 -17.70
C TYR A 29 12.82 -10.32 -18.80
N ARG A 30 12.83 -10.73 -20.08
CA ARG A 30 13.05 -9.84 -21.23
C ARG A 30 11.88 -8.91 -21.53
N GLN A 31 10.71 -9.10 -20.91
CA GLN A 31 9.58 -8.19 -21.10
C GLN A 31 9.97 -6.77 -20.67
N LYS A 32 9.75 -5.78 -21.55
CA LYS A 32 10.24 -4.40 -21.40
C LYS A 32 9.98 -3.82 -20.01
N TRP A 33 8.79 -4.05 -19.46
CA TRP A 33 8.39 -3.51 -18.17
C TRP A 33 9.04 -4.23 -16.97
N VAL A 34 9.33 -5.54 -17.08
CA VAL A 34 10.04 -6.33 -16.07
C VAL A 34 11.51 -5.93 -16.02
N ILE A 35 12.19 -5.92 -17.17
CA ILE A 35 13.60 -5.57 -17.22
C ILE A 35 13.85 -4.10 -16.84
N SER A 36 12.91 -3.21 -17.19
CA SER A 36 12.95 -1.80 -16.79
C SER A 36 12.69 -1.59 -15.30
N SER A 37 12.04 -2.51 -14.59
CA SER A 37 11.90 -2.39 -13.13
C SER A 37 13.13 -2.92 -12.39
N LEU A 38 13.94 -3.77 -13.02
CA LEU A 38 15.12 -4.38 -12.42
C LEU A 38 16.42 -3.62 -12.74
N ASN A 39 16.46 -2.96 -13.90
CA ASN A 39 17.67 -2.30 -14.36
C ASN A 39 17.41 -0.84 -14.77
N LYS A 40 18.08 0.07 -14.06
CA LYS A 40 18.04 1.51 -14.28
C LYS A 40 18.45 1.94 -15.69
N CYS A 41 19.45 1.29 -16.27
CA CYS A 41 19.99 1.62 -17.58
C CYS A 41 19.01 1.29 -18.70
N ILE A 42 18.04 0.41 -18.42
CA ILE A 42 16.99 0.01 -19.35
C ILE A 42 15.70 0.80 -19.09
N SER A 43 15.48 1.22 -17.84
CA SER A 43 14.30 1.97 -17.44
C SER A 43 14.23 3.40 -18.00
N ASN A 44 15.38 3.98 -18.37
CA ASN A 44 15.51 5.39 -18.74
C ASN A 44 14.95 6.36 -17.68
N ILE A 45 14.82 5.91 -16.43
CA ILE A 45 14.40 6.74 -15.30
C ILE A 45 15.64 7.47 -14.77
N ASP A 46 15.46 8.74 -14.39
CA ASP A 46 16.55 9.51 -13.81
C ASP A 46 17.05 8.92 -12.48
N ASP A 47 18.33 9.14 -12.19
CA ASP A 47 19.02 8.61 -11.02
C ASP A 47 18.30 8.92 -9.70
N THR A 48 17.83 10.16 -9.56
CA THR A 48 17.22 10.65 -8.33
C THR A 48 15.85 10.03 -8.12
N THR A 49 15.03 9.93 -9.17
CA THR A 49 13.72 9.28 -9.14
C THR A 49 13.84 7.77 -8.97
N TRP A 50 14.85 7.13 -9.57
CA TRP A 50 15.10 5.70 -9.41
C TRP A 50 15.49 5.34 -7.97
N LEU A 51 16.36 6.15 -7.34
CA LEU A 51 16.83 5.92 -5.97
C LEU A 51 15.80 6.32 -4.89
N THR A 52 14.98 7.34 -5.16
CA THR A 52 13.96 7.82 -4.22
C THR A 52 12.63 7.07 -4.35
N SER A 53 12.43 6.32 -5.44
CA SER A 53 11.22 5.51 -5.65
C SER A 53 11.18 4.33 -4.67
N PRO A 54 10.24 4.30 -3.72
CA PRO A 54 10.07 3.15 -2.85
C PRO A 54 9.44 2.03 -3.69
N ASN A 55 10.16 0.93 -3.91
CA ASN A 55 9.71 -0.35 -4.49
C ASN A 55 9.74 -0.50 -6.02
N ASN A 56 10.89 -0.87 -6.57
CA ASN A 56 10.99 -1.40 -7.93
C ASN A 56 10.91 -2.95 -8.01
N THR A 57 11.23 -3.68 -6.94
CA THR A 57 11.05 -5.16 -6.86
C THR A 57 9.86 -5.58 -5.98
N ASN A 58 9.64 -4.84 -4.90
CA ASN A 58 8.66 -5.21 -3.87
C ASN A 58 7.19 -5.00 -4.30
N THR A 59 6.90 -4.26 -5.37
CA THR A 59 5.49 -4.04 -5.81
C THR A 59 4.91 -5.27 -6.51
N ALA A 60 5.70 -5.92 -7.37
CA ALA A 60 5.31 -7.16 -8.03
C ALA A 60 5.28 -8.33 -7.03
N GLU A 61 6.28 -8.43 -6.16
CA GLU A 61 6.32 -9.42 -5.08
C GLU A 61 5.23 -9.18 -4.03
N ALA A 62 4.96 -7.93 -3.62
CA ALA A 62 3.86 -7.63 -2.70
C ALA A 62 2.49 -7.85 -3.35
N ALA A 63 2.34 -7.64 -4.67
CA ALA A 63 1.14 -8.03 -5.40
C ALA A 63 0.98 -9.56 -5.38
N HIS A 64 2.05 -10.31 -5.60
CA HIS A 64 2.07 -11.78 -5.48
C HIS A 64 1.72 -12.26 -4.05
N ALA A 65 2.31 -11.64 -3.02
CA ALA A 65 2.07 -11.95 -1.62
C ALA A 65 0.65 -11.55 -1.16
N LEU A 66 0.12 -10.42 -1.64
CA LEU A 66 -1.26 -9.97 -1.38
C LEU A 66 -2.28 -10.90 -2.03
N VAL A 67 -2.01 -11.39 -3.23
CA VAL A 67 -2.87 -12.36 -3.93
C VAL A 67 -2.83 -13.71 -3.23
N ASN A 68 -1.65 -14.19 -2.82
CA ASN A 68 -1.50 -15.42 -2.04
C ASN A 68 -2.17 -15.34 -0.65
N ARG A 69 -2.19 -14.16 -0.03
CA ARG A 69 -2.84 -13.93 1.28
C ARG A 69 -4.37 -13.83 1.21
N ARG A 70 -4.97 -13.60 0.03
CA ARG A 70 -6.43 -13.48 -0.16
C ARG A 70 -7.14 -14.78 -0.54
N GLU A 71 -6.42 -15.90 -0.58
CA GLU A 71 -6.91 -17.27 -0.80
C GLU A 71 -7.57 -17.57 -2.15
N LYS A 72 -6.76 -18.18 -3.03
CA LYS A 72 -6.96 -19.48 -3.68
C LYS A 72 -5.76 -19.66 -4.59
N ASN A 73 -5.21 -20.86 -4.70
CA ASN A 73 -4.16 -21.20 -5.65
C ASN A 73 -4.65 -20.94 -7.09
N LEU A 74 -4.65 -19.68 -7.51
CA LEU A 74 -5.02 -19.25 -8.84
C LEU A 74 -3.84 -19.53 -9.75
N LYS A 75 -4.13 -20.11 -10.91
CA LYS A 75 -3.12 -20.30 -11.96
C LYS A 75 -2.49 -18.94 -12.27
N ILE A 76 -1.17 -18.91 -12.49
CA ILE A 76 -0.36 -17.69 -12.72
C ILE A 76 -1.03 -16.73 -13.71
N VAL A 77 -1.59 -17.24 -14.80
CA VAL A 77 -2.33 -16.47 -15.81
C VAL A 77 -3.50 -15.68 -15.21
N THR A 78 -4.25 -16.27 -14.30
CA THR A 78 -5.37 -15.61 -13.63
C THR A 78 -4.89 -14.51 -12.68
N VAL A 79 -3.76 -14.73 -11.99
CA VAL A 79 -3.13 -13.72 -11.13
C VAL A 79 -2.64 -12.51 -11.94
N ILE A 80 -2.01 -12.76 -13.09
CA ILE A 80 -1.55 -11.70 -14.02
C ILE A 80 -2.74 -10.86 -14.52
N LEU A 81 -3.82 -11.51 -14.97
CA LEU A 81 -5.03 -10.81 -15.43
C LEU A 81 -5.68 -10.00 -14.31
N LEU A 82 -5.72 -10.53 -13.09
CA LEU A 82 -6.25 -9.81 -11.93
C LEU A 82 -5.40 -8.60 -11.57
N GLY A 83 -4.07 -8.75 -11.59
CA GLY A 83 -3.11 -7.66 -11.38
C GLY A 83 -3.30 -6.53 -12.39
N GLN A 84 -3.38 -6.86 -13.69
CA GLN A 84 -3.61 -5.88 -14.76
C GLN A 84 -4.91 -5.09 -14.56
N ARG A 85 -5.98 -5.75 -14.11
CA ARG A 85 -7.26 -5.10 -13.82
C ARG A 85 -7.13 -4.10 -12.65
N LEU A 86 -6.48 -4.51 -11.56
CA LEU A 86 -6.26 -3.68 -10.38
C LEU A 86 -5.36 -2.47 -10.70
N ASP A 87 -4.33 -2.67 -11.53
CA ASP A 87 -3.45 -1.59 -11.96
C ASP A 87 -4.21 -0.58 -12.82
N LYS A 88 -5.05 -1.04 -13.78
CA LYS A 88 -5.91 -0.17 -14.60
C LYS A 88 -6.85 0.68 -13.75
N GLU A 89 -7.45 0.09 -12.71
CA GLU A 89 -8.29 0.81 -11.75
C GLU A 89 -7.47 1.87 -11.01
N LYS A 90 -6.30 1.52 -10.46
CA LYS A 90 -5.43 2.49 -9.77
C LYS A 90 -4.97 3.63 -10.67
N PHE A 91 -4.55 3.36 -11.89
CA PHE A 91 -4.14 4.40 -12.85
C PHE A 91 -5.29 5.34 -13.21
N SER A 92 -6.50 4.79 -13.41
CA SER A 92 -7.69 5.60 -13.69
C SER A 92 -7.98 6.57 -12.54
N ILE A 93 -7.83 6.10 -11.29
CA ILE A 93 -8.08 6.96 -10.14
C ILE A 93 -6.96 7.99 -9.95
N ILE A 94 -5.69 7.63 -10.17
CA ILE A 94 -4.58 8.59 -10.17
C ILE A 94 -4.82 9.69 -11.23
N LYS A 95 -5.29 9.30 -12.41
CA LYS A 95 -5.65 10.24 -13.49
C LYS A 95 -6.78 11.17 -13.07
N ILE A 96 -7.86 10.65 -12.47
CA ILE A 96 -8.99 11.44 -11.96
C ILE A 96 -8.51 12.40 -10.87
N HIS A 97 -7.67 11.94 -9.93
CA HIS A 97 -7.11 12.80 -8.90
C HIS A 97 -6.28 13.94 -9.49
N LYS A 98 -5.44 13.66 -10.50
CA LYS A 98 -4.63 14.68 -11.17
C LYS A 98 -5.48 15.69 -11.95
N SER A 99 -6.57 15.25 -12.57
CA SER A 99 -7.44 16.10 -13.38
C SER A 99 -8.46 16.90 -12.58
N TYR A 100 -8.97 16.35 -11.48
CA TYR A 100 -10.09 16.92 -10.73
C TYR A 100 -9.77 17.22 -9.26
N ASN A 101 -8.54 16.95 -8.83
CA ASN A 101 -8.06 17.08 -7.44
C ASN A 101 -8.90 16.30 -6.41
N ILE A 102 -9.59 15.24 -6.83
CA ILE A 102 -10.42 14.39 -5.97
C ILE A 102 -9.55 13.30 -5.35
N PRO A 103 -9.29 13.29 -4.03
CA PRO A 103 -8.38 12.32 -3.42
C PRO A 103 -8.97 10.90 -3.40
N ASN A 104 -8.17 9.90 -3.82
CA ASN A 104 -8.53 8.47 -3.79
C ASN A 104 -8.54 7.84 -2.38
N ARG A 105 -8.49 8.64 -1.31
CA ARG A 105 -8.47 8.08 0.04
C ARG A 105 -9.90 7.97 0.53
N GLY A 106 -10.50 6.79 0.35
CA GLY A 106 -11.63 6.32 1.18
C GLY A 106 -11.32 6.20 2.68
N ARG A 107 -10.28 6.89 3.17
CA ARG A 107 -9.99 7.16 4.58
C ARG A 107 -10.44 8.55 5.00
N ASP A 108 -10.45 9.52 4.09
CA ASP A 108 -11.04 10.81 4.40
C ASP A 108 -12.55 10.68 4.22
N LYS A 109 -13.18 10.25 5.31
CA LYS A 109 -14.61 10.45 5.53
C LYS A 109 -14.85 11.94 5.29
N GLY A 110 -15.47 12.29 4.16
CA GLY A 110 -15.73 13.67 3.74
C GLY A 110 -16.26 14.55 4.87
N PRO A 111 -16.24 15.89 4.72
CA PRO A 111 -16.37 16.84 5.83
C PRO A 111 -17.56 16.56 6.77
N ILE A 112 -18.70 16.11 6.23
CA ILE A 112 -19.89 15.72 6.99
C ILE A 112 -19.59 14.53 7.92
N THR A 113 -19.04 13.45 7.36
CA THR A 113 -18.71 12.23 8.12
C THR A 113 -17.56 12.43 9.11
N ARG A 114 -16.64 13.38 8.86
CA ARG A 114 -15.64 13.83 9.83
C ARG A 114 -16.28 14.54 11.02
N ASN A 115 -17.19 15.48 10.77
CA ASN A 115 -17.93 16.19 11.83
C ASN A 115 -18.77 15.24 12.69
N VAL A 116 -19.44 14.27 12.08
CA VAL A 116 -20.21 13.24 12.82
C VAL A 116 -19.31 12.43 13.75
N GLN A 117 -18.13 12.02 13.28
CA GLN A 117 -17.18 11.25 14.10
C GLN A 117 -16.58 12.10 15.23
N SER A 118 -16.23 13.35 14.94
CA SER A 118 -15.71 14.30 15.95
C SER A 118 -16.74 14.58 17.04
N ASN A 119 -18.00 14.80 16.66
CA ASN A 119 -19.09 15.01 17.61
C ASN A 119 -19.32 13.77 18.50
N LYS A 120 -19.25 12.56 17.92
CA LYS A 120 -19.35 11.31 18.69
C LYS A 120 -18.22 11.17 19.72
N GLN A 121 -16.99 11.54 19.36
CA GLN A 121 -15.84 11.51 20.28
C GLN A 121 -15.99 12.55 21.40
N ASN A 122 -16.44 13.77 21.08
CA ASN A 122 -16.69 14.81 22.08
C ASN A 122 -17.80 14.43 23.07
N LEU A 123 -18.87 13.79 22.60
CA LEU A 123 -19.94 13.29 23.47
C LEU A 123 -19.44 12.23 24.45
N ASN A 124 -18.59 11.31 23.99
CA ASN A 124 -18.01 10.28 24.86
C ASN A 124 -17.06 10.88 25.92
N LEU A 125 -16.28 11.90 25.57
CA LEU A 125 -15.42 12.61 26.53
C LEU A 125 -16.26 13.31 27.60
N ASN A 126 -17.32 14.01 27.20
CA ASN A 126 -18.24 14.66 28.16
C ASN A 126 -18.94 13.64 29.07
N PHE A 127 -19.34 12.47 28.53
CA PHE A 127 -19.94 11.41 29.34
C PHE A 127 -18.98 10.90 30.41
N ASN A 128 -17.72 10.64 30.04
CA ASN A 128 -16.70 10.19 30.99
C ASN A 128 -16.37 11.26 32.05
N GLU A 129 -16.37 12.54 31.68
CA GLU A 129 -16.15 13.63 32.63
C GLU A 129 -17.32 13.75 33.63
N LEU A 130 -18.56 13.60 33.16
CA LEU A 130 -19.74 13.59 34.03
C LEU A 130 -19.71 12.40 34.99
N GLU A 131 -19.39 11.20 34.50
CA GLU A 131 -19.26 10.01 35.34
C GLU A 131 -18.18 10.18 36.42
N TYR A 132 -17.06 10.81 36.09
CA TYR A 132 -16.01 11.12 37.06
C TYR A 132 -16.50 12.11 38.13
N ARG A 133 -17.19 13.18 37.73
CA ARG A 133 -17.75 14.17 38.67
C ARG A 133 -18.81 13.58 39.60
N GLU A 134 -19.66 12.68 39.10
CA GLU A 134 -20.65 11.97 39.92
C GLU A 134 -19.98 11.10 40.98
N ARG A 135 -18.90 10.39 40.64
CA ARG A 135 -18.12 9.59 41.60
C ARG A 135 -17.47 10.46 42.69
N GLU A 136 -16.91 11.61 42.32
CA GLU A 136 -16.33 12.56 43.26
C GLU A 136 -17.38 13.13 44.22
N LEU A 137 -18.59 13.44 43.73
CA LEU A 137 -19.69 13.89 44.57
C LEU A 137 -20.15 12.80 45.55
N ALA A 138 -20.31 11.56 45.09
CA ALA A 138 -20.69 10.44 45.93
C ALA A 138 -19.66 10.16 47.05
N LEU A 139 -18.36 10.32 46.75
CA LEU A 139 -17.30 10.20 47.75
C LEU A 139 -17.39 11.30 48.82
N LYS A 140 -17.61 12.55 48.40
CA LYS A 140 -17.81 13.68 49.31
C LYS A 140 -19.05 13.50 50.18
N GLU A 141 -20.16 13.02 49.63
CA GLU A 141 -21.36 12.71 50.39
C GLU A 141 -21.12 11.62 51.44
N ARG A 142 -20.41 10.55 51.07
CA ARG A 142 -20.03 9.47 52.00
C ARG A 142 -19.12 9.97 53.11
N GLU A 143 -18.17 10.85 52.81
CA GLU A 143 -17.28 11.45 53.80
C GLU A 143 -18.03 12.38 54.75
N ILE A 144 -18.99 13.16 54.25
CA ILE A 144 -19.87 14.01 55.07
C ILE A 144 -20.74 13.16 56.00
N LEU A 145 -21.32 12.06 55.51
CA LEU A 145 -22.10 11.13 56.32
C LEU A 145 -21.24 10.50 57.42
N PHE A 146 -20.02 10.08 57.08
CA PHE A 146 -19.06 9.54 58.05
C PHE A 146 -18.68 10.56 59.13
N LYS A 147 -18.51 11.84 58.78
CA LYS A 147 -18.21 12.92 59.74
C LYS A 147 -19.41 13.36 60.59
N ARG A 148 -20.64 12.95 60.23
CA ARG A 148 -21.88 13.26 60.97
C ARG A 148 -22.32 12.15 61.91
N THR A 149 -21.60 11.01 61.93
CA THR A 149 -21.84 9.88 62.85
C THR A 149 -20.86 9.98 64.02
#